data_AF-A0A834BTX4-F1
#
_entry.id   AF-A0A834BTX4-F1
#
_cell.length_a   1.000
_cell.length_b   1.000
_cell.length_c   1.000
_cell.angle_alpha   90.00
_cell.angle_beta   90.00
_cell.angle_gamma   90.00
#
_symmetry.space_group_name_H-M   'P 1'
#
loop_
_entity.id
_entity.type
_entity.pdbx_description
1 polymer ?
#
loop_
_entity_poly.entity_id
_entity_poly.type
_entity_poly.pdbx_seq_one_letter_code
_entity_poly.pdbx_strand_id
1 'polypeptide(L)'
;MRLRTDCGTENGLMAALHCSLRSEHGDEFAGTKSHMYGTSTANQRIESWWSYFRKQRSQFWMDLFGDLRERHLFNGSYLHICLVRFCFLDVLQKELDEYKQFWNTHTIRPVRQSQCPSGKPEAMYHVPHSFTEVWFEEVFNVHSR
;
A
#
# COMPACT_ATOMS: atom_id res chain seq x y z
N MET A 1 15.23 -5.09 11.09
CA MET A 1 14.05 -4.37 10.55
C MET A 1 12.80 -4.91 11.23
N ARG A 2 11.88 -4.03 11.62
CA ARG A 2 10.60 -4.40 12.26
C ARG A 2 9.45 -4.11 11.30
N LEU A 3 8.69 -5.13 10.92
CA LEU A 3 7.52 -5.02 10.08
C LEU A 3 6.32 -4.57 10.92
N ARG A 4 5.56 -3.57 10.44
CA ARG A 4 4.31 -3.13 11.07
C ARG A 4 3.13 -3.39 10.14
N THR A 5 2.07 -4.00 10.65
CA THR A 5 0.81 -4.21 9.90
C THR A 5 -0.38 -3.81 10.74
N ASP A 6 -1.55 -3.60 10.14
CA ASP A 6 -2.78 -3.53 10.91
C ASP A 6 -3.19 -4.92 11.43
N CYS A 7 -4.24 -4.98 12.25
CA CYS A 7 -4.82 -6.22 12.78
C CYS A 7 -5.73 -6.95 11.77
N GLY A 8 -5.56 -6.72 10.46
CA GLY A 8 -6.29 -7.44 9.43
C GLY A 8 -6.02 -8.95 9.49
N THR A 9 -7.05 -9.76 9.28
CA THR A 9 -6.94 -11.24 9.34
C THR A 9 -5.99 -11.79 8.28
N GLU A 10 -5.88 -11.12 7.13
CA GLU A 10 -4.93 -11.42 6.06
C GLU A 10 -3.46 -11.23 6.46
N ASN A 11 -3.17 -10.36 7.44
CA ASN A 11 -1.81 -10.00 7.83
C ASN A 11 -1.18 -10.97 8.83
N GLY A 12 -1.96 -11.88 9.41
CA GLY A 12 -1.45 -12.89 10.35
C GLY A 12 -0.41 -13.82 9.73
N LEU A 13 -0.60 -14.23 8.47
CA LEU A 13 0.36 -15.08 7.77
C LEU A 13 1.67 -14.34 7.48
N MET A 14 1.58 -13.08 7.06
CA MET A 14 2.75 -12.24 6.82
C MET A 14 3.57 -12.02 8.10
N ALA A 15 2.89 -11.75 9.22
CA ALA A 15 3.51 -11.59 10.53
C ALA A 15 4.25 -12.85 10.96
N ALA A 16 3.61 -14.02 10.82
CA ALA A 16 4.21 -15.31 11.15
C ALA A 16 5.45 -15.60 10.30
N LEU A 17 5.34 -15.47 8.97
CA LEU A 17 6.45 -15.69 8.04
C LEU A 17 7.63 -14.77 8.35
N HIS A 18 7.38 -13.49 8.59
CA HIS A 18 8.44 -12.53 8.91
C HIS A 18 9.15 -12.88 10.22
N CYS A 19 8.40 -13.27 11.26
CA CYS A 19 8.97 -13.73 12.53
C CYS A 19 9.79 -15.01 12.38
N SER A 20 9.30 -15.98 11.60
CA SER A 20 10.00 -17.25 11.37
C SER A 20 11.30 -17.07 10.62
N LEU A 21 11.29 -16.29 9.53
CA LEU A 21 12.48 -16.01 8.72
C LEU A 21 13.54 -15.22 9.51
N ARG A 22 13.12 -14.45 10.51
CA ARG A 22 14.02 -13.65 11.35
C ARG A 22 14.33 -14.27 12.71
N SER A 23 13.94 -15.52 12.92
CA SER A 23 14.10 -16.19 14.23
C SER A 23 15.55 -16.32 14.67
N GLU A 24 16.48 -16.54 13.75
CA GLU A 24 17.92 -16.74 14.03
C GLU A 24 18.78 -15.46 13.86
N HIS A 25 18.16 -14.30 13.60
CA HIS A 25 18.92 -13.06 13.43
C HIS A 25 19.43 -12.54 14.78
N GLY A 26 20.59 -11.87 14.78
CA GLY A 26 21.23 -11.33 16.00
C GLY A 26 20.84 -9.90 16.38
N ASP A 27 19.92 -9.27 15.65
CA ASP A 27 19.49 -7.89 15.93
C ASP A 27 18.33 -7.82 16.92
N GLU A 28 18.11 -6.65 17.54
CA GLU A 28 17.08 -6.42 18.56
C GLU A 28 15.66 -6.77 18.08
N PHE A 29 15.41 -6.68 16.77
CA PHE A 29 14.13 -6.99 16.14
C PHE A 29 14.12 -8.39 15.52
N ALA A 30 14.82 -9.36 16.11
CA ALA A 30 14.77 -10.76 15.71
C ALA A 30 13.53 -11.48 16.25
N GLY A 31 13.15 -12.58 15.58
CA GLY A 31 12.04 -13.46 15.95
C GLY A 31 10.71 -12.72 16.10
N THR A 32 10.05 -12.92 17.24
CA THR A 32 8.73 -12.32 17.54
C THR A 32 8.75 -10.81 17.64
N LYS A 33 9.91 -10.19 17.91
CA LYS A 33 10.08 -8.73 17.94
C LYS A 33 10.18 -8.12 16.54
N SER A 34 10.32 -8.96 15.52
CA SER A 34 10.43 -8.53 14.13
C SER A 34 9.12 -8.00 13.55
N HIS A 35 7.99 -8.25 14.20
CA HIS A 35 6.68 -7.76 13.77
C HIS A 35 5.98 -6.97 14.88
N MET A 36 5.12 -6.03 14.51
CA MET A 36 4.19 -5.38 15.41
C MET A 36 2.87 -5.03 14.74
N TYR A 37 1.79 -5.09 15.51
CA TYR A 37 0.50 -4.56 15.09
C TYR A 37 0.41 -3.05 15.36
N GLY A 38 -0.14 -2.33 14.39
CA GLY A 38 -0.48 -0.92 14.50
C GLY A 38 -1.95 -0.69 14.78
N THR A 39 -2.26 0.49 15.34
CA THR A 39 -3.64 0.93 15.52
C THR A 39 -4.30 1.23 14.18
N SER A 40 -5.60 0.97 14.04
CA SER A 40 -6.36 1.30 12.83
C SER A 40 -6.35 2.80 12.50
N THR A 41 -6.19 3.67 13.52
CA THR A 41 -6.03 5.11 13.34
C THR A 41 -4.77 5.47 12.55
N ALA A 42 -3.71 4.67 12.64
CA ALA A 42 -2.49 4.85 11.84
C ALA A 42 -2.68 4.44 10.37
N ASN A 43 -3.69 3.61 10.06
CA ASN A 43 -3.99 3.15 8.70
C ASN A 43 -4.87 4.13 7.91
N GLN A 44 -5.41 5.17 8.55
CA GLN A 44 -6.38 6.08 7.94
C GLN A 44 -5.87 6.78 6.68
N ARG A 45 -4.56 7.05 6.59
CA ARG A 45 -3.97 7.72 5.42
C ARG A 45 -3.97 6.81 4.19
N ILE A 46 -3.55 5.56 4.36
CA ILE A 46 -3.53 4.60 3.25
C ILE A 46 -4.95 4.17 2.89
N GLU A 47 -5.86 4.03 3.86
CA GLU A 47 -7.29 3.80 3.60
C GLU A 47 -7.95 4.95 2.85
N SER A 48 -7.67 6.20 3.25
CA SER A 48 -8.13 7.40 2.52
C SER A 48 -7.60 7.43 1.09
N TRP A 49 -6.34 7.03 0.91
CA TRP A 49 -5.74 6.91 -0.42
C TRP A 49 -6.42 5.83 -1.27
N TRP A 50 -6.66 4.64 -0.71
CA TRP A 50 -7.39 3.57 -1.40
C TRP A 50 -8.79 4.02 -1.81
N SER A 51 -9.48 4.77 -0.95
CA SER A 51 -10.78 5.37 -1.26
C SER A 51 -10.71 6.35 -2.44
N TYR A 52 -9.67 7.20 -2.48
CA TYR A 52 -9.43 8.12 -3.59
C TYR A 52 -9.12 7.38 -4.89
N PHE A 53 -8.18 6.43 -4.85
CA PHE A 53 -7.81 5.60 -6.01
C PHE A 53 -9.03 4.86 -6.57
N ARG A 54 -9.87 4.31 -5.68
CA ARG A 54 -11.09 3.62 -6.07
C ARG A 54 -12.04 4.52 -6.86
N LYS A 55 -12.33 5.70 -6.32
CA LYS A 55 -13.23 6.67 -6.96
C LYS A 55 -12.73 7.16 -8.31
N GLN A 56 -11.41 7.22 -8.52
CA GLN A 56 -10.80 7.80 -9.72
C GLN A 56 -10.48 6.78 -10.81
N ARG A 57 -10.07 5.56 -10.45
CA ARG A 57 -9.47 4.61 -11.41
C ARG A 57 -10.08 3.22 -11.33
N SER A 58 -10.14 2.61 -10.14
CA SER A 58 -10.50 1.18 -10.07
C SER A 58 -12.00 0.91 -10.18
N GLN A 59 -12.87 1.89 -9.92
CA GLN A 59 -14.32 1.69 -10.01
C GLN A 59 -14.76 1.23 -11.41
N PHE A 60 -14.20 1.83 -12.48
CA PHE A 60 -14.47 1.42 -13.86
C PHE A 60 -14.21 -0.08 -14.09
N TRP A 61 -13.06 -0.57 -13.62
CA TRP A 61 -12.69 -1.98 -13.79
C TRP A 61 -13.57 -2.91 -12.96
N MET A 62 -13.95 -2.48 -11.75
CA MET A 62 -14.90 -3.22 -10.92
C MET A 62 -16.26 -3.35 -11.62
N ASP A 63 -16.74 -2.27 -12.23
CA ASP A 63 -18.02 -2.24 -12.95
C ASP A 63 -17.94 -3.09 -14.22
N LEU A 64 -16.87 -2.96 -15.02
CA LEU A 64 -16.65 -3.77 -16.22
C LEU A 64 -16.63 -5.27 -15.92
N PHE A 65 -15.88 -5.69 -14.90
CA PHE A 65 -15.83 -7.11 -14.53
C PHE A 65 -17.11 -7.58 -13.83
N GLY A 66 -17.83 -6.67 -13.16
CA GLY A 66 -19.19 -6.89 -12.66
C GLY A 66 -20.15 -7.20 -13.81
N ASP A 67 -20.18 -6.37 -14.83
CA ASP A 67 -20.99 -6.53 -16.05
C ASP A 67 -20.69 -7.85 -16.77
N LEU A 68 -19.41 -8.22 -16.91
CA LEU A 68 -19.03 -9.50 -17.53
C LEU A 68 -19.62 -10.68 -16.76
N ARG A 69 -19.66 -10.62 -15.43
CA ARG A 69 -20.25 -11.65 -14.59
C ARG A 69 -21.77 -11.67 -14.73
N GLU A 70 -22.43 -10.51 -14.71
CA GLU A 70 -23.88 -10.38 -14.84
C GLU A 70 -24.40 -10.87 -16.19
N ARG A 71 -23.63 -10.68 -17.26
CA ARG A 71 -23.95 -11.16 -18.61
C ARG A 71 -23.56 -12.62 -18.85
N HIS A 72 -23.11 -13.34 -17.81
CA HIS A 72 -22.60 -14.72 -17.89
C HIS A 72 -21.41 -14.92 -18.84
N LEU A 73 -20.67 -13.84 -19.15
CA LEU A 73 -19.43 -13.89 -19.95
C LEU A 73 -18.22 -14.27 -19.08
N PHE A 74 -18.33 -14.08 -17.76
CA PHE A 74 -17.32 -14.47 -16.78
C PHE A 74 -17.95 -15.30 -15.66
N ASN A 75 -17.46 -16.53 -15.47
CA ASN A 75 -17.93 -17.45 -14.43
C ASN A 75 -16.89 -17.73 -13.34
N GLY A 76 -15.71 -17.10 -13.39
CA GLY A 76 -14.63 -17.34 -12.43
C GLY A 76 -13.87 -18.66 -12.62
N SER A 77 -14.14 -19.42 -13.69
CA SER A 77 -13.32 -20.59 -14.03
C SER A 77 -11.89 -20.18 -14.35
N TYR A 78 -10.94 -21.10 -14.15
CA TYR A 78 -9.52 -20.88 -14.46
C TYR A 78 -9.31 -20.34 -15.88
N LEU A 79 -9.99 -20.91 -16.88
CA LEU A 79 -9.89 -20.47 -18.26
C LEU A 79 -10.41 -19.05 -18.45
N HIS A 80 -11.54 -18.68 -17.86
CA HIS A 80 -12.07 -17.31 -17.95
C HIS A 80 -11.16 -16.30 -17.23
N ILE A 81 -10.54 -16.68 -16.11
CA ILE A 81 -9.54 -15.85 -15.43
C ILE A 81 -8.32 -15.63 -16.33
N CYS A 82 -7.81 -16.69 -16.97
CA CYS A 82 -6.70 -16.58 -17.93
C CYS A 82 -7.05 -15.68 -19.11
N LEU A 83 -8.25 -15.78 -19.68
CA LEU A 83 -8.70 -14.92 -20.77
C LEU A 83 -8.81 -13.46 -20.34
N VAL A 84 -9.43 -13.18 -19.20
CA VAL A 84 -9.54 -11.80 -18.67
C VAL A 84 -8.14 -11.22 -18.42
N ARG A 85 -7.23 -12.00 -17.84
CA ARG A 85 -5.83 -11.57 -17.68
C ARG A 85 -5.18 -11.31 -19.03
N PHE A 86 -5.30 -12.21 -19.99
CA PHE A 86 -4.71 -12.04 -21.32
C PHE A 86 -5.23 -10.77 -22.02
N CYS A 87 -6.53 -10.49 -21.93
CA CYS A 87 -7.13 -9.34 -22.61
C CYS A 87 -6.84 -8.01 -21.92
N PHE A 88 -6.80 -7.97 -20.59
CA PHE A 88 -6.84 -6.72 -19.83
C PHE A 88 -5.61 -6.45 -18.96
N LEU A 89 -4.76 -7.45 -18.68
CA LEU A 89 -3.65 -7.29 -17.75
C LEU A 89 -2.64 -6.24 -18.24
N ASP A 90 -2.30 -6.23 -19.51
CA ASP A 90 -1.36 -5.25 -20.07
C ASP A 90 -1.92 -3.82 -20.01
N VAL A 91 -3.23 -3.68 -20.24
CA VAL A 91 -3.93 -2.38 -20.16
C VAL A 91 -3.97 -1.91 -18.70
N LEU A 92 -4.35 -2.80 -17.78
CA LEU A 92 -4.36 -2.53 -16.34
C LEU A 92 -2.97 -2.14 -15.84
N GLN A 93 -1.94 -2.88 -16.23
CA GLN A 93 -0.56 -2.61 -15.83
C GLN A 93 -0.12 -1.23 -16.32
N LYS A 94 -0.39 -0.91 -17.59
CA LYS A 94 -0.09 0.42 -18.15
C LYS A 94 -0.80 1.54 -17.39
N GLU A 95 -2.10 1.40 -17.12
CA GLU A 95 -2.84 2.42 -16.36
C GLU A 95 -2.32 2.58 -14.93
N LEU A 96 -1.93 1.47 -14.28
CA LEU A 96 -1.34 1.50 -12.95
C LEU A 96 0.03 2.19 -12.96
N ASP A 97 0.86 1.96 -13.96
CA ASP A 97 2.16 2.61 -14.10
C ASP A 97 2.03 4.12 -14.37
N GLU A 98 1.09 4.51 -15.23
CA GLU A 98 0.75 5.92 -15.46
C GLU A 98 0.22 6.59 -14.19
N TYR A 99 -0.67 5.91 -13.45
CA TYR A 99 -1.20 6.42 -12.20
C TYR A 99 -0.12 6.53 -11.13
N LYS A 100 0.80 5.56 -11.04
CA LYS A 100 1.96 5.62 -10.16
C LYS A 100 2.82 6.84 -10.46
N GLN A 101 3.14 7.11 -11.73
CA GLN A 101 3.90 8.30 -12.10
C GLN A 101 3.16 9.59 -11.75
N PHE A 102 1.86 9.67 -12.05
CA PHE A 102 1.03 10.81 -11.68
C PHE A 102 1.02 11.03 -10.16
N TRP A 103 0.79 9.97 -9.40
CA TRP A 103 0.79 10.01 -7.94
C TRP A 103 2.16 10.32 -7.36
N ASN A 104 3.25 9.88 -7.96
CA ASN A 104 4.58 10.18 -7.40
C ASN A 104 5.02 11.62 -7.70
N THR A 105 4.48 12.22 -8.76
CA THR A 105 4.86 13.57 -9.21
C THR A 105 3.92 14.68 -8.74
N HIS A 106 2.70 14.35 -8.27
CA HIS A 106 1.76 15.35 -7.78
C HIS A 106 2.30 16.08 -6.53
N THR A 107 1.90 17.33 -6.36
CA THR A 107 2.29 18.11 -5.19
C THR A 107 1.21 18.01 -4.12
N ILE A 108 1.56 17.43 -2.97
CA ILE A 108 0.75 17.48 -1.75
C ILE A 108 0.79 18.91 -1.21
N ARG A 109 -0.36 19.56 -1.12
CA ARG A 109 -0.47 20.92 -0.58
C ARG A 109 -0.26 20.94 0.93
N PRO A 110 0.47 21.94 1.46
CA PRO A 110 0.59 22.12 2.91
C PRO A 110 -0.76 22.48 3.53
N VAL A 111 -1.09 21.83 4.66
CA VAL A 111 -2.31 22.09 5.43
C VAL A 111 -1.90 22.49 6.85
N ARG A 112 -2.27 23.70 7.29
CA ARG A 112 -1.83 24.27 8.59
C ARG A 112 -2.12 23.38 9.82
N GLN A 113 -3.18 22.59 9.78
CA GLN A 113 -3.60 21.72 10.88
C GLN A 113 -3.05 20.29 10.76
N SER A 114 -2.42 19.97 9.63
CA SER A 114 -1.87 18.65 9.39
C SER A 114 -0.39 18.67 9.71
N GLN A 115 0.06 17.71 10.50
CA GLN A 115 1.49 17.47 10.65
C GLN A 115 2.10 16.97 9.34
N CYS A 116 1.29 16.51 8.36
CA CYS A 116 1.76 15.80 7.16
C CYS A 116 2.80 16.59 6.35
N PRO A 117 3.84 15.92 5.84
CA PRO A 117 4.82 16.57 4.99
C PRO A 117 4.14 16.93 3.66
N SER A 118 4.53 18.08 3.14
CA SER A 118 4.03 18.64 1.88
C SER A 118 5.14 18.66 0.85
N GLY A 119 4.80 18.55 -0.43
CA GLY A 119 5.77 18.37 -1.50
C GLY A 119 5.39 17.24 -2.44
N LYS A 120 6.34 16.83 -3.29
CA LYS A 120 6.14 15.72 -4.22
C LYS A 120 6.49 14.40 -3.54
N PRO A 121 5.62 13.37 -3.56
CA PRO A 121 5.90 12.08 -2.92
C PRO A 121 7.24 11.46 -3.34
N GLU A 122 7.59 11.52 -4.63
CA GLU A 122 8.88 11.01 -5.12
C GLU A 122 10.06 11.74 -4.45
N ALA A 123 10.01 13.07 -4.35
CA ALA A 123 11.06 13.86 -3.71
C ALA A 123 11.14 13.61 -2.20
N MET A 124 9.98 13.47 -1.55
CA MET A 124 9.87 13.15 -0.13
C MET A 124 10.44 11.75 0.19
N TYR A 125 10.27 10.80 -0.73
CA TYR A 125 10.80 9.44 -0.58
C TYR A 125 12.33 9.40 -0.72
N HIS A 126 12.89 10.05 -1.73
CA HIS A 126 14.34 10.01 -2.00
C HIS A 126 15.17 10.99 -1.18
N VAL A 127 14.59 12.11 -0.74
CA VAL A 127 15.30 13.16 0.00
C VAL A 127 14.55 13.51 1.30
N PRO A 128 14.38 12.53 2.19
CA PRO A 128 13.53 12.67 3.37
C PRO A 128 13.95 13.80 4.31
N HIS A 129 15.26 13.97 4.50
CA HIS A 129 15.85 15.00 5.35
C HIS A 129 15.50 16.44 4.93
N SER A 130 15.03 16.64 3.70
CA SER A 130 14.65 17.96 3.18
C SER A 130 13.18 18.32 3.46
N PHE A 131 12.37 17.38 3.95
CA PHE A 131 10.95 17.56 4.22
C PHE A 131 10.65 17.20 5.68
N THR A 132 10.63 18.20 6.57
CA THR A 132 10.24 18.13 8.00
C THR A 132 10.58 16.80 8.71
N GLU A 133 11.65 16.82 9.51
CA GLU A 133 12.28 15.73 10.28
C GLU A 133 11.35 14.76 11.04
N VAL A 134 10.08 15.12 11.23
CA VAL A 134 9.11 14.42 12.09
C VAL A 134 8.57 13.12 11.47
N TRP A 135 8.58 12.93 10.15
CA TRP A 135 7.86 11.81 9.50
C TRP A 135 8.68 10.56 9.21
N PHE A 136 9.99 10.70 9.04
CA PHE A 136 10.83 9.52 8.82
C PHE A 136 11.11 8.78 10.14
N GLU A 137 11.05 9.48 11.27
CA GLU A 137 11.24 8.82 12.56
C GLU A 137 10.03 7.98 13.00
N GLU A 138 8.80 8.39 12.73
CA GLU A 138 7.64 7.58 13.16
C GLU A 138 7.35 6.35 12.27
N VAL A 139 7.83 6.33 11.02
CA VAL A 139 7.68 5.17 10.12
C VAL A 139 8.94 4.30 10.07
N PHE A 140 10.13 4.86 10.32
CA PHE A 140 11.41 4.13 10.21
C PHE A 140 12.37 4.27 11.41
N ASN A 141 12.12 5.14 12.39
CA ASN A 141 13.02 5.35 13.54
C ASN A 141 12.27 5.39 14.88
N VAL A 142 11.64 4.28 15.29
CA VAL A 142 11.48 4.03 16.73
C VAL A 142 12.76 3.37 17.22
N HIS A 143 13.83 4.16 17.28
CA HIS A 143 15.03 3.82 18.02
C HIS A 143 15.64 5.04 18.69
N SER A 144 14.97 5.53 19.74
CA SER A 144 15.63 6.11 20.91
C SER A 144 14.61 6.46 22.00
N ARG A 145 14.19 5.43 22.76
CA ARG A 145 14.10 5.36 24.23
C ARG A 145 13.24 4.19 24.67
#